data_AF-A0A2U8FJC3-F1
#
_entry.id   AF-A0A2U8FJC3-F1
#
_cell.length_a   1.000
_cell.length_b   1.000
_cell.length_c   1.000
_cell.angle_alpha   90.00
_cell.angle_beta   90.00
_cell.angle_gamma   90.00
#
_symmetry.space_group_name_H-M   'P 1'
#
loop_
_entity.id
_entity.type
_entity.pdbx_description
1 polymer ?
#
loop_
_entity_poly.entity_id
_entity_poly.type
_entity_poly.pdbx_seq_one_letter_code
_entity_poly.pdbx_strand_id
1 'polypeptide(L)'
;MSKKFIVLVDEAFTTDERNTISKYLKDKFGYWHWIGNAWLLITSRDTDTSQNIRDELIKLVNRGTIIVLDISNNNGWAGFGNTKKFEWMHKNWGKKSKKLTP
;
A
#
# COMPACT_ATOMS: atom_id res chain seq x y z
N MET A 1 15.99 1.57 6.31
CA MET A 1 15.60 0.61 5.24
C MET A 1 14.24 1.04 4.69
N SER A 2 13.80 0.56 3.52
CA SER A 2 12.43 0.87 3.07
C SER A 2 11.45 -0.08 3.74
N LYS A 3 10.42 0.43 4.41
CA LYS A 3 9.30 -0.35 4.93
C LYS A 3 8.27 -0.60 3.84
N LYS A 4 7.60 -1.75 3.92
CA LYS A 4 6.59 -2.21 2.96
C LYS A 4 5.30 -2.55 3.69
N PHE A 5 4.18 -2.04 3.19
CA PHE A 5 2.87 -2.36 3.74
C PHE A 5 1.89 -2.81 2.65
N ILE A 6 0.94 -3.65 3.04
CA ILE A 6 -0.24 -3.97 2.24
C ILE A 6 -1.45 -3.42 2.98
N VAL A 7 -2.21 -2.56 2.33
CA VAL A 7 -3.52 -2.11 2.82
C VAL A 7 -4.58 -2.88 2.05
N LEU A 8 -5.53 -3.46 2.77
CA LEU A 8 -6.71 -4.12 2.23
C LEU A 8 -7.95 -3.43 2.80
N VAL A 9 -8.94 -3.21 1.94
CA VAL A 9 -10.28 -2.83 2.38
C VAL A 9 -11.30 -3.86 1.89
N ASP A 10 -12.48 -3.92 2.51
CA ASP A 10 -13.56 -4.77 2.01
C ASP A 10 -14.38 -4.10 0.90
N GLU A 11 -15.34 -4.84 0.35
CA GLU A 11 -16.23 -4.36 -0.71
C GLU A 11 -17.25 -3.31 -0.22
N ALA A 12 -17.35 -3.05 1.08
CA ALA A 12 -18.32 -2.10 1.62
C ALA A 12 -17.93 -0.64 1.35
N PHE A 13 -16.72 -0.39 0.86
CA PHE A 13 -16.23 0.93 0.46
C PHE A 13 -16.69 1.30 -0.94
N THR A 14 -17.24 2.50 -1.07
CA THR A 14 -17.64 3.07 -2.35
C THR A 14 -16.42 3.42 -3.20
N THR A 15 -16.64 3.64 -4.50
CA THR A 15 -15.58 4.10 -5.41
C THR A 15 -14.97 5.42 -4.98
N ASP A 16 -15.77 6.37 -4.48
CA ASP A 16 -15.27 7.68 -4.03
C ASP A 16 -14.44 7.58 -2.75
N GLU A 17 -14.79 6.68 -1.84
CA GLU A 17 -14.01 6.39 -0.66
C GLU A 17 -12.67 5.73 -1.03
N ARG A 18 -12.67 4.75 -1.93
CA ARG A 18 -11.43 4.15 -2.47
C ARG A 18 -10.56 5.15 -3.20
N ASN A 19 -11.16 6.11 -3.92
CA ASN A 19 -10.44 7.21 -4.55
C ASN A 19 -9.82 8.15 -3.50
N THR A 20 -10.54 8.45 -2.42
CA THR A 20 -10.05 9.23 -1.28
C THR A 20 -8.84 8.57 -0.62
N ILE A 21 -8.94 7.27 -0.33
CA ILE A 21 -7.83 6.45 0.19
C ILE A 21 -6.64 6.49 -0.78
N SER A 22 -6.89 6.24 -2.07
CA SER A 22 -5.85 6.20 -3.10
C SER A 22 -5.09 7.52 -3.21
N LYS A 23 -5.82 8.65 -3.20
CA LYS A 23 -5.23 9.99 -3.23
C LYS A 23 -4.34 10.22 -2.01
N TYR A 24 -4.86 9.93 -0.82
CA TYR A 24 -4.13 10.08 0.43
C TYR A 24 -2.84 9.26 0.47
N LEU A 25 -2.91 7.98 0.08
CA LEU A 25 -1.77 7.08 0.10
C LEU A 25 -0.72 7.46 -0.96
N LYS A 26 -1.16 7.91 -2.13
CA LYS A 26 -0.25 8.37 -3.20
C LYS A 26 0.58 9.58 -2.78
N ASP A 27 0.00 10.51 -2.04
CA ASP A 27 0.71 11.73 -1.60
C ASP A 27 1.74 11.45 -0.50
N LYS A 28 1.56 10.37 0.27
CA LYS A 28 2.44 10.00 1.40
C LYS A 28 3.44 8.90 1.08
N PHE A 29 3.13 7.94 0.22
CA PHE A 29 3.89 6.70 0.06
C PHE A 29 4.30 6.49 -1.40
N GLY A 30 5.37 5.73 -1.61
CA GLY A 30 5.49 5.02 -2.88
C GLY A 30 4.34 4.02 -2.96
N TYR A 31 3.64 4.03 -4.09
CA TYR A 31 2.26 3.55 -4.16
C TYR A 31 2.06 2.63 -5.36
N TRP A 32 1.34 1.53 -5.14
CA TRP A 32 0.88 0.65 -6.20
C TRP A 32 -0.52 0.12 -5.92
N HIS A 33 -1.41 0.18 -6.91
CA HIS A 33 -2.83 -0.18 -6.76
C HIS A 33 -3.40 -0.75 -8.04
N TRP A 34 -3.28 -2.07 -8.21
CA TRP A 34 -3.81 -2.81 -9.36
C TRP A 34 -4.85 -3.87 -8.99
N ILE A 35 -5.08 -4.05 -7.69
CA ILE A 35 -6.12 -4.90 -7.12
C ILE A 35 -7.11 -3.93 -6.49
N GLY A 36 -8.39 -4.00 -6.87
CA GLY A 36 -9.37 -2.93 -6.63
C GLY A 36 -9.51 -2.50 -5.17
N ASN A 37 -9.28 -3.41 -4.23
CA ASN A 37 -9.38 -3.15 -2.80
C ASN A 37 -8.05 -3.35 -2.06
N ALA A 38 -6.92 -3.28 -2.76
CA ALA A 38 -5.61 -3.45 -2.16
C ALA A 38 -4.56 -2.45 -2.65
N TRP A 39 -3.79 -1.89 -1.71
CA TRP A 39 -2.68 -0.99 -1.97
C TRP A 39 -1.39 -1.57 -1.44
N LEU A 40 -0.32 -1.46 -2.23
CA LEU A 40 1.02 -1.79 -1.80
C LEU A 40 1.80 -0.50 -1.59
N LEU A 41 2.29 -0.31 -0.39
CA LEU A 41 2.95 0.91 0.05
C LEU A 41 4.44 0.63 0.27
N ILE A 42 5.24 1.66 0.01
CA ILE A 42 6.65 1.72 0.39
C ILE A 42 6.97 3.08 0.99
N THR A 43 7.74 3.09 2.08
CA THR A 43 8.17 4.33 2.76
C THR A 43 9.57 4.15 3.31
N SER A 44 10.31 5.25 3.41
CA SER A 44 11.59 5.31 4.13
C SER A 44 11.45 5.90 5.53
N ARG A 45 10.24 6.26 5.96
CA ARG A 45 9.99 6.85 7.28
C ARG A 45 9.82 5.72 8.31
N ASP A 46 10.64 5.75 9.34
CA ASP A 46 10.57 4.75 10.41
C ASP A 46 9.35 4.93 11.33
N THR A 47 8.76 6.13 11.32
CA THR A 47 7.53 6.45 12.06
C THR A 47 6.30 5.74 11.50
N ASP A 48 6.29 5.35 10.22
CA ASP A 48 5.14 4.67 9.62
C ASP A 48 5.05 3.23 10.17
N THR A 49 3.86 2.87 10.65
CA THR A 49 3.52 1.56 11.22
C THR A 49 2.17 1.09 10.67
N SER A 50 1.88 -0.21 10.72
CA SER A 50 0.57 -0.72 10.32
C SER A 50 -0.57 -0.06 11.12
N GLN A 51 -0.36 0.16 12.42
CA GLN A 51 -1.34 0.79 13.29
C GLN A 51 -1.63 2.24 12.89
N ASN A 52 -0.61 3.09 12.73
CA ASN A 52 -0.87 4.50 12.43
C ASN A 52 -1.44 4.72 11.03
N ILE A 53 -1.03 3.91 10.04
CA ILE A 53 -1.61 3.97 8.70
C ILE A 53 -3.11 3.64 8.79
N ARG A 54 -3.48 2.57 9.50
CA ARG A 54 -4.87 2.19 9.71
C ARG A 54 -5.66 3.29 10.43
N ASP A 55 -5.10 3.86 11.51
CA ASP A 55 -5.76 4.92 12.28
C ASP A 55 -5.96 6.20 11.46
N GLU A 56 -5.03 6.52 10.54
CA GLU A 56 -5.17 7.61 9.59
C GLU A 56 -6.27 7.32 8.56
N LEU A 57 -6.34 6.11 8.03
CA LEU A 57 -7.37 5.72 7.06
C LEU A 57 -8.78 5.74 7.69
N ILE A 58 -8.93 5.28 8.94
CA ILE A 58 -10.21 5.34 9.67
C ILE A 58 -10.73 6.78 9.77
N LYS A 59 -9.84 7.77 9.94
CA LYS A 59 -10.23 9.19 9.99
C LYS A 59 -10.74 9.71 8.65
N LEU A 60 -10.32 9.12 7.53
CA LEU A 60 -10.77 9.48 6.19
C LEU A 60 -12.08 8.77 5.84
N VAL A 61 -12.17 7.49 6.21
CA VAL A 61 -13.26 6.58 5.84
C VAL A 61 -13.56 5.68 7.04
N ASN A 62 -14.59 6.04 7.81
CA ASN A 62 -14.90 5.37 9.08
C ASN A 62 -15.99 4.31 8.93
N ARG A 63 -15.77 3.32 8.05
CA ARG A 63 -16.69 2.20 7.83
C ARG A 63 -15.94 0.96 7.37
N GLY A 64 -16.61 -0.19 7.39
CA GLY A 64 -16.09 -1.44 6.84
C GLY A 64 -14.81 -1.94 7.50
N THR A 65 -14.12 -2.85 6.82
CA THR A 65 -12.90 -3.50 7.29
C THR A 65 -11.69 -2.87 6.62
N ILE A 66 -10.71 -2.45 7.42
CA ILE A 66 -9.40 -1.99 6.95
C ILE A 66 -8.32 -2.85 7.61
N ILE A 67 -7.50 -3.51 6.81
CA ILE A 67 -6.36 -4.31 7.29
C ILE A 67 -5.09 -3.70 6.72
N VAL A 68 -4.09 -3.49 7.59
CA VAL A 68 -2.76 -3.06 7.18
C VAL A 68 -1.74 -4.07 7.65
N LEU A 69 -1.03 -4.69 6.71
CA LEU A 69 -0.01 -5.70 6.97
C LEU A 69 1.37 -5.07 6.79
N ASP A 70 2.22 -5.17 7.81
CA ASP A 70 3.64 -4.86 7.68
C ASP A 70 4.37 -6.10 7.15
N ILE A 71 4.95 -5.97 5.96
CA ILE A 71 5.74 -7.02 5.31
C ILE A 71 7.19 -6.57 5.08
N SER A 72 7.65 -5.59 5.87
CA SER A 72 9.01 -5.04 5.74
C SER A 72 10.08 -6.12 5.95
N ASN A 73 9.82 -7.05 6.88
CA ASN A 73 10.70 -8.17 7.20
C ASN A 73 10.29 -9.49 6.54
N ASN A 74 9.32 -9.47 5.62
CA ASN A 74 8.83 -10.66 4.93
C ASN A 74 8.85 -10.46 3.40
N ASN A 75 9.46 -11.42 2.70
CA ASN A 75 9.52 -11.43 1.24
C ASN A 75 8.67 -12.55 0.61
N GLY A 76 8.02 -13.38 1.43
CA GLY A 76 7.16 -14.47 0.97
C GLY A 76 5.81 -13.95 0.53
N TRP A 77 5.62 -13.80 -0.78
CA TRP A 77 4.31 -13.64 -1.41
C TRP A 77 4.31 -14.34 -2.76
N ALA A 78 3.13 -14.76 -3.22
CA ALA A 78 2.92 -15.39 -4.51
C ALA A 78 1.63 -14.85 -5.14
N GLY A 79 1.55 -14.88 -6.47
CA GLY A 79 0.39 -14.43 -7.21
C GLY A 79 0.18 -15.24 -8.48
N PHE A 80 -1.06 -15.30 -8.96
CA PHE A 80 -1.46 -16.00 -10.18
C PHE A 80 -2.27 -15.08 -11.11
N GLY A 81 -2.17 -15.28 -12.42
CA GLY A 81 -2.85 -14.48 -13.45
C GLY A 81 -1.90 -13.56 -14.20
N ASN A 82 -1.80 -12.29 -13.80
CA ASN A 82 -1.08 -11.29 -14.58
C ASN A 82 0.45 -11.29 -14.33
N THR A 83 1.14 -12.22 -14.98
CA THR A 83 2.57 -12.50 -14.83
C THR A 83 3.46 -11.27 -14.93
N LYS A 84 3.31 -10.43 -15.98
CA LYS A 84 4.11 -9.20 -16.15
C LYS A 84 4.00 -8.24 -14.97
N LYS A 85 2.81 -8.16 -14.36
CA LYS A 85 2.55 -7.29 -13.21
C LYS A 85 3.26 -7.79 -11.96
N PHE A 86 3.22 -9.10 -11.72
CA PHE A 86 3.90 -9.72 -10.60
C PHE A 86 5.42 -9.74 -10.76
N GLU A 87 5.93 -9.94 -11.99
CA GLU A 87 7.35 -9.78 -12.30
C GLU A 87 7.85 -8.37 -11.99
N TRP A 88 7.10 -7.34 -12.41
CA TRP A 88 7.41 -5.96 -12.05
C TRP A 88 7.43 -5.77 -10.54
N MET A 89 6.45 -6.34 -9.83
CA MET A 89 6.34 -6.21 -8.38
C MET A 89 7.52 -6.87 -7.65
N HIS A 90 7.90 -8.10 -8.02
CA HIS A 90 9.10 -8.76 -7.50
C HIS A 90 10.36 -7.94 -7.76
N LYS A 91 10.44 -7.31 -8.94
CA LYS A 91 11.62 -6.56 -9.34
C LYS A 91 11.71 -5.18 -8.70
N ASN A 92 10.59 -4.51 -8.39
CA ASN A 92 10.60 -3.07 -8.07
C ASN A 92 10.06 -2.73 -6.68
N TRP A 93 9.14 -3.51 -6.14
CA TRP A 93 8.56 -3.20 -4.83
C TRP A 93 9.58 -3.44 -3.72
N GLY A 94 9.90 -2.40 -2.96
CA GLY A 94 10.92 -2.44 -1.92
C GLY A 94 12.32 -1.98 -2.36
N LYS A 95 12.57 -1.75 -3.65
CA LYS A 95 13.82 -1.09 -4.06
C LYS A 95 13.83 0.34 -3.53
N LYS A 96 14.93 0.77 -2.92
CA LYS A 96 15.16 2.18 -2.63
C LYS A 96 14.95 2.94 -3.95
N SER A 97 13.96 3.82 -4.01
CA SER A 97 13.94 4.78 -5.11
C SER A 97 15.27 5.53 -5.01
N LYS A 98 16.09 5.49 -6.06
CA LYS A 98 17.06 6.58 -6.24
C LYS A 98 16.19 7.82 -6.24
N LYS A 99 16.27 8.64 -5.19
CA LYS A 99 15.63 9.95 -5.18
C LYS A 99 15.91 10.55 -6.55
N LEU A 100 14.85 10.87 -7.28
CA LEU A 100 14.89 11.98 -8.22
C LEU A 100 15.28 13.17 -7.33
N THR A 101 16.58 13.47 -7.29
CA THR A 101 17.06 14.78 -6.90
C THR A 101 16.42 15.80 -7.84
N PRO A 102 16.04 16.98 -7.32
CA PRO A 102 15.33 18.01 -8.07
C PRO A 102 16.02 18.35 -9.39
#